data_AF-A0A661H5V9-F1
#
_entry.id   AF-A0A661H5V9-F1
#
_cell.length_a   1.000
_cell.length_b   1.000
_cell.length_c   1.000
_cell.angle_alpha   90.00
_cell.angle_beta   90.00
_cell.angle_gamma   90.00
#
_symmetry.space_group_name_H-M   'P 1'
#
loop_
_entity.id
_entity.type
_entity.pdbx_description
1 polymer ?
#
loop_
_entity_poly.entity_id
_entity_poly.type
_entity_poly.pdbx_seq_one_letter_code
_entity_poly.pdbx_strand_id
1 'polypeptide(L)'
;MRALLASLLLLVSSFSYAQGFSESPRVQFGAANNTRFLPVEEAYQLEVEILDAQQVRLYWQIAEHYYLYQHRFAFTLRDSAGLTEEIDVEFPPALQHNDEYFGEVQVYYNSADVLLHTPPHTTGQSRRATLEVTSQGCADAGLCYPPQKQYFELDFTDGSVRSVTPPTRQAHNQQSTGDGGDIRTLLTMLALAFVGGTILNLMPCVFPILSLKVLGFARSTEHDRHLESWVYAAGVIASFVLVAAILITLQRTGSAIGWGFQLQSPGFVIALAYLFVAMGLSLSGLVQLGGSV
;
A
#
# COMPACT_ATOMS: atom_id res chain seq x y z
N MET A 1 -18.68 -10.42 41.91
CA MET A 1 -17.57 -11.38 41.69
C MET A 1 -17.98 -12.65 40.97
N ARG A 2 -18.99 -13.43 41.41
CA ARG A 2 -19.38 -14.70 40.74
C ARG A 2 -19.92 -14.53 39.31
N ALA A 3 -20.71 -13.49 39.04
CA ALA A 3 -21.18 -13.17 37.68
C ALA A 3 -20.06 -12.63 36.76
N LEU A 4 -19.05 -11.96 37.33
CA LEU A 4 -17.85 -11.49 36.62
C LEU A 4 -16.91 -12.66 36.27
N LEU A 5 -16.72 -13.61 37.19
CA LEU A 5 -16.01 -14.85 36.92
C LEU A 5 -16.75 -15.68 35.86
N ALA A 6 -18.08 -15.75 35.91
CA ALA A 6 -18.88 -16.45 34.91
C ALA A 6 -18.84 -15.78 33.52
N SER A 7 -18.86 -14.45 33.45
CA SER A 7 -18.75 -13.70 32.18
C SER A 7 -17.33 -13.77 31.60
N LEU A 8 -16.30 -13.70 32.45
CA LEU A 8 -14.90 -13.90 32.05
C LEU A 8 -14.63 -15.35 31.62
N LEU A 9 -15.19 -16.35 32.32
CA LEU A 9 -15.13 -17.76 31.93
C LEU A 9 -15.90 -18.02 30.63
N LEU A 10 -17.03 -17.34 30.40
CA LEU A 10 -17.77 -17.43 29.13
C LEU A 10 -16.99 -16.82 27.96
N LEU A 11 -16.34 -15.66 28.15
CA LEU A 11 -15.46 -15.04 27.16
C LEU A 11 -14.18 -15.86 26.87
N VAL A 12 -13.60 -16.51 27.88
CA VAL A 12 -12.45 -17.43 27.71
C VAL A 12 -12.88 -18.74 27.04
N SER A 13 -14.11 -19.22 27.29
CA SER A 13 -14.65 -20.41 26.62
C SER A 13 -14.99 -20.17 25.14
N SER A 14 -15.35 -18.94 24.75
CA SER A 14 -15.47 -18.55 23.33
C SER A 14 -14.12 -18.54 22.61
N PHE A 15 -13.02 -18.28 23.34
CA PHE A 15 -11.65 -18.44 22.80
C PHE A 15 -11.24 -19.91 22.65
N SER A 16 -11.76 -20.80 23.49
CA SER A 16 -11.52 -22.25 23.39
C SER A 16 -12.37 -22.92 22.30
N TYR A 17 -13.60 -22.46 22.06
CA TYR A 17 -14.45 -22.97 20.98
C TYR A 17 -14.05 -22.48 19.57
N ALA A 18 -13.20 -21.46 19.45
CA ALA A 18 -12.61 -21.08 18.17
C ALA A 18 -11.51 -22.06 17.68
N GLN A 19 -11.16 -23.08 18.49
CA GLN A 19 -10.27 -24.18 18.08
C GLN A 19 -11.05 -25.41 17.54
N GLY A 20 -12.39 -25.39 17.58
CA GLY A 20 -13.24 -26.57 17.33
C GLY A 20 -13.93 -26.66 15.96
N PHE A 21 -13.80 -25.67 15.08
CA PHE A 21 -14.18 -25.78 13.67
C PHE A 21 -12.91 -25.84 12.82
N SER A 22 -12.24 -26.99 12.82
CA SER A 22 -11.10 -27.25 11.93
C SER A 22 -11.27 -28.59 11.23
N GLU A 23 -12.42 -28.79 10.58
CA GLU A 23 -12.58 -29.83 9.57
C GLU A 23 -13.53 -29.34 8.47
N SER A 24 -13.11 -28.25 7.83
CA SER A 24 -13.49 -27.84 6.48
C SER A 24 -12.21 -27.34 5.82
N PRO A 25 -11.97 -27.64 4.53
CA PRO A 25 -10.65 -27.53 3.92
C PRO A 25 -10.15 -26.10 4.04
N ARG A 26 -9.09 -25.91 4.83
CA ARG A 26 -8.32 -24.68 4.82
C ARG A 26 -7.78 -24.55 3.40
N VAL A 27 -8.36 -23.65 2.60
CA VAL A 27 -7.59 -22.98 1.57
C VAL A 27 -6.54 -22.18 2.34
N GLN A 28 -5.39 -22.81 2.51
CA GLN A 28 -4.28 -22.34 3.33
C GLN A 28 -3.55 -21.27 2.53
N PHE A 29 -4.12 -20.07 2.46
CA PHE A 29 -3.36 -18.87 2.13
C PHE A 29 -2.29 -18.68 3.20
N GLY A 30 -1.09 -19.13 2.90
CA GLY A 30 0.11 -18.85 3.69
C GLY A 30 0.33 -19.77 4.89
N ALA A 31 0.51 -21.07 4.66
CA ALA A 31 1.53 -21.81 5.42
C ALA A 31 2.88 -21.54 4.76
N ALA A 32 3.40 -20.33 4.96
CA ALA A 32 4.82 -20.15 4.77
C ALA A 32 5.49 -20.95 5.91
N ASN A 33 6.21 -22.00 5.53
CA ASN A 33 7.52 -22.28 6.11
C ASN A 33 8.24 -20.93 6.34
N ASN A 34 9.26 -20.83 7.19
CA ASN A 34 10.04 -19.58 7.33
C ASN A 34 10.83 -19.18 6.05
N THR A 35 10.28 -19.39 4.85
CA THR A 35 10.69 -18.87 3.56
C THR A 35 10.36 -17.38 3.52
N ARG A 36 11.35 -16.57 3.89
CA ARG A 36 11.33 -15.13 3.63
C ARG A 36 11.40 -14.92 2.12
N PHE A 37 10.30 -14.48 1.51
CA PHE A 37 10.29 -14.11 0.09
C PHE A 37 11.13 -12.86 -0.15
N LEU A 38 11.85 -12.84 -1.26
CA LEU A 38 12.65 -11.69 -1.68
C LEU A 38 11.71 -10.58 -2.20
N PRO A 39 12.08 -9.30 -2.06
CA PRO A 39 11.49 -8.22 -2.84
C PRO A 39 11.59 -8.51 -4.35
N VAL A 40 10.64 -8.01 -5.13
CA VAL A 40 10.57 -8.32 -6.57
C VAL A 40 11.80 -7.81 -7.34
N GLU A 41 12.35 -6.67 -6.91
CA GLU A 41 13.55 -6.06 -7.48
C GLU A 41 14.82 -6.84 -7.16
N GLU A 42 14.82 -7.60 -6.06
CA GLU A 42 15.95 -8.48 -5.69
C GLU A 42 15.82 -9.85 -6.38
N ALA A 43 14.59 -10.35 -6.52
CA ALA A 43 14.29 -11.63 -7.15
C ALA A 43 14.51 -11.61 -8.67
N TYR A 44 14.22 -10.48 -9.32
CA TYR A 44 14.32 -10.31 -10.78
C TYR A 44 15.07 -9.02 -11.11
N GLN A 45 16.38 -9.13 -11.28
CA GLN A 45 17.23 -8.00 -11.60
C GLN A 45 17.37 -7.89 -13.11
N LEU A 46 16.79 -6.84 -13.69
CA LEU A 46 16.84 -6.54 -15.12
C LEU A 46 17.98 -5.57 -15.45
N GLU A 47 18.85 -5.99 -16.35
CA GLU A 47 19.88 -5.16 -16.99
C GLU A 47 19.56 -5.00 -18.48
N VAL A 48 19.70 -3.77 -18.99
CA VAL A 48 19.40 -3.42 -20.38
C VAL A 48 20.64 -2.81 -21.00
N GLU A 49 21.05 -3.35 -22.13
CA GLU A 49 22.27 -2.97 -22.85
C GLU A 49 21.95 -2.74 -24.33
N ILE A 50 22.52 -1.68 -24.92
CA ILE A 50 22.46 -1.45 -26.37
C ILE A 50 23.67 -2.14 -26.98
N LEU A 51 23.45 -3.22 -27.73
CA LEU A 51 24.53 -3.95 -28.40
C LEU A 51 24.98 -3.19 -29.66
N ASP A 52 24.01 -2.77 -30.47
CA ASP A 52 24.22 -2.10 -31.76
C ASP A 52 23.07 -1.10 -32.03
N ALA A 53 23.15 -0.37 -33.15
CA ALA A 53 22.13 0.59 -33.58
C ALA A 53 20.73 -0.03 -33.86
N GLN A 54 20.61 -1.36 -33.86
CA GLN A 54 19.38 -2.11 -34.13
C GLN A 54 19.13 -3.24 -33.14
N GLN A 55 19.97 -3.39 -32.11
CA GLN A 55 19.89 -4.51 -31.17
C GLN A 55 20.01 -4.01 -29.74
N VAL A 56 19.00 -4.34 -28.93
CA VAL A 56 18.95 -4.07 -27.50
C VAL A 56 18.81 -5.40 -26.77
N ARG A 57 19.73 -5.68 -25.86
CA ARG A 57 19.73 -6.89 -25.04
C ARG A 57 19.10 -6.61 -23.68
N LEU A 58 18.24 -7.51 -23.24
CA LEU A 58 17.62 -7.50 -21.92
C LEU A 58 18.02 -8.78 -21.19
N TYR A 59 18.81 -8.61 -20.13
CA TYR A 59 19.29 -9.69 -19.32
C TYR A 59 18.65 -9.64 -17.94
N TRP A 60 17.90 -10.67 -17.58
CA TRP A 60 17.43 -10.88 -16.22
C TRP A 60 18.36 -11.82 -15.49
N GLN A 61 18.82 -11.40 -14.31
CA GLN A 61 19.34 -12.30 -13.29
C GLN A 61 18.21 -12.66 -12.33
N ILE A 62 17.88 -13.94 -12.26
CA ILE A 62 16.73 -14.47 -11.51
C ILE A 62 17.26 -15.22 -10.29
N ALA A 63 16.75 -14.88 -9.11
CA ALA A 63 17.14 -15.55 -7.87
C ALA A 63 16.77 -17.04 -7.88
N GLU A 64 17.50 -17.84 -7.09
CA GLU A 64 17.24 -19.27 -6.96
C GLU A 64 15.83 -19.54 -6.43
N HIS A 65 15.13 -20.51 -7.01
CA HIS A 65 13.72 -20.83 -6.75
C HIS A 65 12.69 -19.77 -7.18
N TYR A 66 13.08 -18.89 -8.11
CA TYR A 66 12.18 -17.96 -8.78
C TYR A 66 12.23 -18.18 -10.29
N TYR A 67 11.12 -17.89 -10.97
CA TYR A 67 11.02 -18.03 -12.42
C TYR A 67 10.15 -16.93 -13.05
N LEU A 68 10.48 -16.56 -14.28
CA LEU A 68 9.73 -15.60 -15.11
C LEU A 68 8.93 -16.33 -16.19
N TYR A 69 7.70 -15.88 -16.46
CA TYR A 69 6.87 -16.43 -17.54
C TYR A 69 7.22 -15.81 -18.89
N GLN A 70 7.53 -16.64 -19.89
CA GLN A 70 7.79 -16.17 -21.25
C GLN A 70 6.59 -15.42 -21.85
N HIS A 71 5.37 -15.94 -21.66
CA HIS A 71 4.15 -15.35 -22.20
C HIS A 71 3.75 -14.02 -21.53
N ARG A 72 4.42 -13.63 -20.43
CA ARG A 72 4.16 -12.37 -19.71
C ARG A 72 5.17 -11.28 -20.03
N PHE A 73 6.16 -11.56 -20.88
CA PHE A 73 7.01 -10.52 -21.41
C PHE A 73 6.23 -9.67 -22.42
N ALA A 74 6.24 -8.35 -22.20
CA ALA A 74 5.73 -7.39 -23.16
C ALA A 74 6.68 -6.20 -23.25
N PHE A 75 7.01 -5.82 -24.48
CA PHE A 75 7.95 -4.76 -24.79
C PHE A 75 7.25 -3.68 -25.60
N THR A 76 7.49 -2.42 -25.28
CA THR A 76 6.96 -1.30 -26.04
C THR A 76 8.03 -0.23 -26.15
N LEU A 77 8.48 0.03 -27.38
CA LEU A 77 9.45 1.06 -27.69
C LEU A 77 8.71 2.27 -28.22
N ARG A 78 9.01 3.44 -27.65
CA ARG A 78 8.46 4.72 -28.08
C ARG A 78 9.59 5.62 -28.52
N ASP A 79 9.47 6.24 -29.67
CA ASP A 79 10.43 7.24 -30.14
C ASP A 79 10.34 8.54 -29.31
N SER A 80 11.22 9.49 -29.61
CA SER A 80 11.20 10.82 -28.98
C SER A 80 9.92 11.64 -29.26
N ALA A 81 9.14 11.27 -30.28
CA ALA A 81 7.83 11.85 -30.60
C ALA A 81 6.65 11.12 -29.91
N GLY A 82 6.93 10.04 -29.18
CA GLY A 82 5.94 9.22 -28.47
C GLY A 82 5.23 8.19 -29.36
N LEU A 83 5.64 8.02 -30.62
CA LEU A 83 5.13 7.01 -31.54
C LEU A 83 5.66 5.64 -31.14
N THR A 84 4.77 4.65 -31.09
CA THR A 84 5.14 3.27 -30.81
C THR A 84 5.82 2.67 -32.04
N GLU A 85 7.04 2.17 -31.87
CA GLU A 85 7.77 1.45 -32.91
C GLU A 85 7.51 -0.06 -32.78
N GLU A 86 7.45 -0.74 -33.92
CA GLU A 86 7.36 -2.20 -33.97
C GLU A 86 8.73 -2.79 -33.65
N ILE A 87 8.76 -3.81 -32.78
CA ILE A 87 9.98 -4.48 -32.33
C ILE A 87 9.80 -5.96 -32.61
N ASP A 88 10.82 -6.58 -33.18
CA ASP A 88 10.89 -8.04 -33.24
C ASP A 88 11.67 -8.59 -32.04
N VAL A 89 11.18 -9.67 -31.45
CA VAL A 89 11.63 -10.17 -30.15
C VAL A 89 12.13 -11.58 -30.30
N GLU A 90 13.42 -11.77 -30.05
CA GLU A 90 14.04 -13.09 -30.02
C GLU A 90 14.12 -13.57 -28.55
N PHE A 91 13.36 -14.62 -28.26
CA PHE A 91 13.36 -15.26 -26.95
C PHE A 91 14.37 -16.40 -26.90
N PRO A 92 15.07 -16.60 -25.76
CA PRO A 92 15.93 -17.74 -25.57
C PRO A 92 15.10 -19.03 -25.38
N PRO A 93 15.72 -20.21 -25.46
CA PRO A 93 15.03 -21.47 -25.19
C PRO A 93 14.45 -21.48 -23.77
N ALA A 94 13.13 -21.67 -23.66
CA ALA A 94 12.43 -21.71 -22.38
C ALA A 94 12.22 -23.14 -21.87
N LEU A 95 12.03 -23.25 -20.55
CA LEU A 95 11.73 -24.51 -19.89
C LEU A 95 10.21 -24.69 -19.80
N GLN A 96 9.73 -25.90 -20.10
CA GLN A 96 8.34 -26.25 -19.87
C GLN A 96 8.09 -26.41 -18.37
N HIS A 97 7.06 -25.77 -17.87
CA HIS A 97 6.65 -25.79 -16.48
C HIS A 97 5.14 -25.92 -16.39
N ASN A 98 4.65 -26.56 -15.33
CA ASN A 98 3.23 -26.67 -15.06
C ASN A 98 2.95 -26.18 -13.65
N ASP A 99 2.11 -25.16 -13.52
CA ASP A 99 1.71 -24.60 -12.24
C ASP A 99 0.19 -24.47 -12.11
N GLU A 100 -0.26 -24.24 -10.87
CA GLU A 100 -1.67 -24.12 -10.53
C GLU A 100 -2.31 -22.81 -11.03
N TYR A 101 -1.51 -21.83 -11.45
CA TYR A 101 -1.98 -20.51 -11.85
C TYR A 101 -2.32 -20.44 -13.35
N PHE A 102 -1.48 -21.02 -14.19
CA PHE A 102 -1.55 -20.94 -15.65
C PHE A 102 -1.54 -22.30 -16.34
N GLY A 103 -1.31 -23.40 -15.62
CA GLY A 103 -1.18 -24.73 -16.21
C GLY A 103 0.16 -24.87 -16.93
N GLU A 104 0.15 -25.44 -18.15
CA GLU A 104 1.36 -25.62 -18.94
C GLU A 104 1.86 -24.30 -19.56
N VAL A 105 3.05 -23.89 -19.16
CA VAL A 105 3.67 -22.62 -19.51
C VAL A 105 5.16 -22.77 -19.76
N GLN A 106 5.72 -21.82 -20.50
CA GLN A 106 7.16 -21.69 -20.70
C GLN A 106 7.74 -20.65 -19.74
N VAL A 107 8.80 -21.01 -19.04
CA VAL A 107 9.42 -20.20 -17.99
C VAL A 107 10.94 -20.16 -18.08
N TYR A 108 11.54 -19.19 -17.40
CA TYR A 108 12.99 -19.02 -17.27
C TYR A 108 13.40 -19.04 -15.80
N TYR A 109 14.43 -19.84 -15.48
CA TYR A 109 15.09 -19.91 -14.18
C TYR A 109 16.53 -19.42 -14.31
N ASN A 110 17.09 -18.88 -13.23
CA ASN A 110 18.45 -18.33 -13.10
C ASN A 110 18.74 -17.11 -13.97
N SER A 111 18.39 -17.15 -15.25
CA SER A 111 18.54 -16.04 -16.17
C SER A 111 17.57 -16.10 -17.35
N ALA A 112 17.23 -14.94 -17.89
CA ALA A 112 16.58 -14.82 -19.20
C ALA A 112 17.34 -13.78 -20.04
N ASP A 113 17.72 -14.14 -21.26
CA ASP A 113 18.49 -13.29 -22.18
C ASP A 113 17.65 -13.06 -23.44
N VAL A 114 16.96 -11.92 -23.49
CA VAL A 114 16.04 -11.57 -24.58
C VAL A 114 16.66 -10.51 -25.46
N LEU A 115 16.60 -10.70 -26.78
CA LEU A 115 17.15 -9.76 -27.75
C LEU A 115 16.02 -9.06 -28.49
N LEU A 116 16.02 -7.73 -28.47
CA LEU A 116 15.09 -6.88 -29.22
C LEU A 116 15.78 -6.37 -30.49
N HIS A 117 15.12 -6.59 -31.62
CA HIS A 117 15.49 -6.02 -32.90
C HIS A 117 14.67 -4.75 -33.12
N THR A 118 15.34 -3.61 -33.05
CA THR A 118 14.72 -2.29 -33.24
C THR A 118 14.81 -1.85 -34.70
N PRO A 119 13.83 -1.08 -35.20
CA PRO A 119 13.87 -0.57 -36.57
C PRO A 119 15.12 0.32 -36.77
N PRO A 120 15.66 0.37 -37.99
CA PRO A 120 16.87 1.15 -38.27
C PRO A 120 16.65 2.63 -37.98
N HIS A 121 17.34 3.17 -36.96
CA HIS A 121 17.35 4.59 -36.68
C HIS A 121 18.28 5.34 -37.64
N THR A 122 17.72 5.92 -38.71
CA THR A 122 18.44 6.71 -39.72
C THR A 122 19.24 7.86 -39.08
N THR A 123 20.50 7.97 -39.46
CA THR A 123 21.48 8.94 -38.94
C THR A 123 21.00 10.38 -39.16
N GLY A 124 20.67 11.11 -38.08
CA GLY A 124 20.40 12.56 -38.14
C GLY A 124 19.28 13.13 -37.28
N GLN A 125 18.49 12.30 -36.57
CA GLN A 125 17.50 12.77 -35.60
C GLN A 125 17.78 12.17 -34.22
N SER A 126 17.55 12.95 -33.16
CA SER A 126 17.80 12.61 -31.76
C SER A 126 17.31 11.19 -31.43
N ARG A 127 18.24 10.22 -31.34
CA ARG A 127 17.95 8.79 -31.18
C ARG A 127 17.66 8.41 -29.73
N ARG A 128 16.79 9.19 -29.08
CA ARG A 128 16.28 8.85 -27.76
C ARG A 128 14.97 8.09 -27.94
N ALA A 129 14.90 6.92 -27.34
CA ALA A 129 13.68 6.12 -27.28
C ALA A 129 13.40 5.76 -25.82
N THR A 130 12.13 5.55 -25.49
CA THR A 130 11.71 5.02 -24.19
C THR A 130 11.23 3.59 -24.38
N LEU A 131 11.89 2.65 -23.71
CA LEU A 131 11.53 1.24 -23.66
C LEU A 131 10.73 0.96 -22.39
N GLU A 132 9.48 0.54 -22.55
CA GLU A 132 8.66 -0.04 -21.48
C GLU A 132 8.81 -1.57 -21.52
N VAL A 133 9.27 -2.13 -20.40
CA VAL A 133 9.48 -3.57 -20.19
C VAL A 133 8.50 -4.05 -19.15
N THR A 134 7.63 -4.99 -19.53
CA THR A 134 6.72 -5.68 -18.61
C THR A 134 7.18 -7.12 -18.42
N SER A 135 7.27 -7.57 -17.17
CA SER A 135 7.58 -8.95 -16.81
C SER A 135 6.79 -9.42 -15.59
N GLN A 136 6.62 -10.74 -15.44
CA GLN A 136 5.96 -11.34 -14.30
C GLN A 136 6.60 -12.68 -13.96
N GLY A 137 6.78 -12.94 -12.67
CA GLY A 137 7.32 -14.21 -12.17
C GLY A 137 6.69 -14.68 -10.87
N CYS A 138 6.99 -15.92 -10.52
CA CYS A 138 6.58 -16.54 -9.27
C CYS A 138 7.77 -17.24 -8.59
N ALA A 139 7.61 -17.49 -7.31
CA ALA A 139 8.49 -18.33 -6.52
C ALA A 139 7.94 -19.76 -6.47
N ASP A 140 8.83 -20.76 -6.49
CA ASP A 140 8.47 -22.18 -6.35
C ASP A 140 7.70 -22.46 -5.05
N ALA A 141 7.89 -21.63 -4.03
CA ALA A 141 7.18 -21.68 -2.76
C ALA A 141 5.71 -21.19 -2.83
N GLY A 142 5.16 -20.98 -4.04
CA GLY A 142 3.73 -20.69 -4.25
C GLY A 142 3.33 -19.23 -4.09
N LEU A 143 4.25 -18.29 -4.34
CA LEU A 143 3.96 -16.86 -4.35
C LEU A 143 4.17 -16.30 -5.75
N CYS A 144 3.12 -15.70 -6.32
CA CYS A 144 3.19 -15.02 -7.60
C CYS A 144 3.19 -13.50 -7.43
N TYR A 145 4.18 -12.83 -8.01
CA TYR A 145 4.26 -11.38 -8.01
C TYR A 145 3.31 -10.80 -9.06
N PRO A 146 2.75 -9.60 -8.84
CA PRO A 146 1.99 -8.90 -9.86
C PRO A 146 2.92 -8.47 -11.01
N PRO A 147 2.39 -8.29 -12.24
CA PRO A 147 3.16 -7.80 -13.38
C PRO A 147 3.88 -6.49 -13.05
N GLN A 148 5.19 -6.45 -13.28
CA GLN A 148 6.03 -5.27 -13.05
C GLN A 148 6.31 -4.56 -14.37
N LYS A 149 6.30 -3.22 -14.33
CA LYS A 149 6.64 -2.36 -15.46
C LYS A 149 7.86 -1.53 -15.13
N GLN A 150 8.89 -1.64 -15.95
CA GLN A 150 10.12 -0.85 -15.85
C GLN A 150 10.29 -0.04 -17.13
N TYR A 151 10.85 1.16 -17.00
CA TYR A 151 11.01 2.08 -18.11
C TYR A 151 12.47 2.49 -18.23
N PHE A 152 12.97 2.50 -19.46
CA PHE A 152 14.36 2.83 -19.77
C PHE A 152 14.39 3.87 -20.89
N GLU A 153 15.13 4.95 -20.68
CA GLU A 153 15.55 5.85 -21.76
C GLU A 153 16.79 5.26 -22.41
N LEU A 154 16.69 4.99 -23.72
CA LEU A 154 17.76 4.49 -24.57
C LEU A 154 18.25 5.65 -25.43
N ASP A 155 19.55 5.91 -25.41
CA ASP A 155 20.19 6.84 -26.34
C ASP A 155 21.14 6.05 -27.25
N PHE A 156 20.72 5.83 -28.50
CA PHE A 156 21.51 5.09 -29.48
C PHE A 156 22.66 5.92 -30.09
N THR A 157 22.90 7.16 -29.64
CA THR A 157 24.06 7.96 -30.09
C THR A 157 25.30 7.70 -29.26
N ASP A 158 25.16 7.58 -27.94
CA ASP A 158 26.25 7.28 -27.01
C ASP A 158 26.17 5.87 -26.42
N GLY A 159 25.11 5.12 -26.72
CA GLY A 159 24.87 3.78 -26.19
C GLY A 159 24.44 3.80 -24.72
N SER A 160 23.99 4.95 -24.20
CA SER A 160 23.59 5.06 -22.80
C SER A 160 22.18 4.54 -22.56
N VAL A 161 22.03 3.83 -21.43
CA VAL A 161 20.75 3.32 -20.94
C VAL A 161 20.52 3.89 -19.55
N ARG A 162 19.34 4.48 -19.32
CA ARG A 162 18.97 5.07 -18.04
C ARG A 162 17.61 4.55 -17.60
N SER A 163 17.54 3.95 -16.42
CA SER A 163 16.26 3.64 -15.79
C SER A 163 15.50 4.93 -15.47
N VAL A 164 14.27 5.04 -15.94
CA VAL A 164 13.39 6.17 -15.66
C VAL A 164 12.13 5.69 -14.96
N THR A 165 11.54 6.56 -14.15
CA THR A 165 10.16 6.38 -13.69
C THR A 165 9.24 6.41 -14.92
N PRO A 166 8.11 5.67 -14.93
CA PRO A 166 7.14 5.69 -16.02
C PRO A 166 7.03 7.10 -16.60
N PRO A 167 7.06 7.27 -17.95
CA PRO A 167 6.66 8.53 -18.52
C PRO A 167 5.26 8.73 -17.98
N THR A 168 5.13 9.67 -17.05
CA THR A 168 3.85 10.12 -16.58
C THR A 168 3.18 10.52 -17.89
N ARG A 169 2.32 9.66 -18.47
CA ARG A 169 1.14 10.15 -19.16
C ARG A 169 0.70 11.16 -18.16
N GLN A 170 0.90 12.45 -18.47
CA GLN A 170 0.42 13.53 -17.63
C GLN A 170 -0.91 13.01 -17.21
N ALA A 171 -1.02 12.69 -15.91
CA ALA A 171 -2.29 12.23 -15.42
C ALA A 171 -3.12 13.42 -15.84
N HIS A 172 -3.95 13.22 -16.85
CA HIS A 172 -5.16 13.97 -16.94
C HIS A 172 -5.88 13.44 -15.70
N ASN A 173 -5.45 13.92 -14.53
CA ASN A 173 -6.27 14.66 -13.65
C ASN A 173 -7.32 15.30 -14.56
N GLN A 174 -8.36 14.52 -14.79
CA GLN A 174 -9.70 14.99 -14.51
C GLN A 174 -9.72 15.43 -13.03
N GLN A 175 -8.91 16.43 -12.71
CA GLN A 175 -9.37 17.61 -12.04
C GLN A 175 -10.47 18.09 -12.98
N SER A 176 -11.69 17.64 -12.72
CA SER A 176 -12.85 18.38 -13.14
C SER A 176 -12.58 19.83 -12.73
N THR A 177 -12.36 20.66 -13.74
CA THR A 177 -12.59 22.09 -13.80
C THR A 177 -12.85 22.76 -12.45
N GLY A 178 -11.87 23.56 -12.02
CA GLY A 178 -12.05 24.61 -11.02
C GLY A 178 -11.23 25.81 -11.41
N ASP A 179 -11.45 26.32 -12.63
CA ASP A 179 -11.11 27.70 -12.98
C ASP A 179 -11.93 28.62 -12.07
N GLY A 180 -11.24 29.50 -11.35
CA GLY A 180 -11.85 30.47 -10.44
C GLY A 180 -12.32 29.87 -9.12
N GLY A 181 -12.19 30.64 -8.04
CA GLY A 181 -12.79 30.34 -6.74
C GLY A 181 -14.31 30.24 -6.82
N ASP A 182 -14.82 29.10 -7.27
CA ASP A 182 -16.24 28.78 -7.19
C ASP A 182 -16.57 28.55 -5.72
N ILE A 183 -17.47 29.38 -5.19
CA ILE A 183 -17.98 29.27 -3.82
C ILE A 183 -18.47 27.85 -3.52
N ARG A 184 -18.90 27.11 -4.57
CA ARG A 184 -19.34 25.72 -4.48
C ARG A 184 -18.20 24.78 -4.10
N THR A 185 -16.99 24.97 -4.64
CA THR A 185 -15.82 24.14 -4.30
C THR A 185 -15.34 24.40 -2.87
N LEU A 186 -15.39 25.66 -2.42
CA LEU A 186 -15.08 26.01 -1.04
C LEU A 186 -16.14 25.46 -0.07
N LEU A 187 -17.42 25.56 -0.45
CA LEU A 187 -18.54 25.01 0.31
C LEU A 187 -18.47 23.46 0.38
N THR A 188 -18.11 22.78 -0.71
CA THR A 188 -17.95 21.31 -0.69
C THR A 188 -16.77 20.89 0.18
N MET A 189 -15.63 21.58 0.10
CA MET A 189 -14.49 21.32 1.00
C MET A 189 -14.87 21.52 2.48
N LEU A 190 -15.59 22.60 2.79
CA LEU A 190 -16.04 22.89 4.15
C LEU A 190 -17.08 21.87 4.64
N ALA A 191 -17.99 21.44 3.77
CA ALA A 191 -18.98 20.42 4.06
C ALA A 191 -18.32 19.05 4.32
N LEU A 192 -17.34 18.64 3.49
CA LEU A 192 -16.60 17.40 3.72
C LEU A 192 -15.77 17.46 5.01
N ALA A 193 -15.14 18.60 5.30
CA ALA A 193 -14.42 18.80 6.56
C ALA A 193 -15.35 18.71 7.79
N PHE A 194 -16.55 19.30 7.71
CA PHE A 194 -17.55 19.23 8.76
C PHE A 194 -18.07 17.80 8.97
N VAL A 195 -18.37 17.09 7.88
CA VAL A 195 -18.82 15.69 7.91
C VAL A 195 -17.72 14.79 8.48
N GLY A 196 -16.47 14.93 8.02
CA GLY A 196 -15.33 14.17 8.55
C GLY A 196 -15.08 14.42 10.03
N GLY A 197 -15.12 15.69 10.47
CA GLY A 197 -15.00 16.06 11.87
C GLY A 197 -16.15 15.52 12.75
N THR A 198 -17.36 15.47 12.20
CA THR A 198 -18.52 14.90 12.88
C THR A 198 -18.37 13.38 13.03
N ILE A 199 -17.98 12.68 11.97
CA ILE A 199 -17.74 11.22 11.99
C ILE A 199 -16.65 10.85 13.01
N LEU A 200 -15.56 11.63 13.08
CA LEU A 200 -14.49 11.43 14.05
C LEU A 200 -14.95 11.64 15.50
N ASN A 201 -15.82 12.62 15.74
CA ASN A 201 -16.44 12.82 17.07
C ASN A 201 -17.49 11.74 17.41
N LEU A 202 -18.14 11.17 16.40
CA LEU A 202 -19.13 10.09 16.54
C LEU A 202 -18.49 8.70 16.67
N MET A 203 -17.16 8.61 16.60
CA MET A 203 -16.46 7.35 16.81
C MET A 203 -16.68 6.91 18.27
N PRO A 204 -17.10 5.66 18.53
CA PRO A 204 -17.59 5.21 19.84
C PRO A 204 -16.56 5.29 20.98
N CYS A 205 -15.28 5.53 20.64
CA CYS A 205 -14.18 5.68 21.58
C CYS A 205 -14.02 7.10 22.19
N VAL A 206 -14.63 8.14 21.61
CA VAL A 206 -14.51 9.54 22.09
C VAL A 206 -15.70 9.92 23.00
N PHE A 207 -16.82 9.23 22.84
CA PHE A 207 -18.04 9.38 23.64
C PHE A 207 -17.80 9.36 25.18
N PRO A 208 -16.89 8.53 25.72
CA PRO A 208 -16.64 8.47 27.16
C PRO A 208 -16.06 9.77 27.75
N ILE A 209 -15.12 10.40 27.05
CA ILE A 209 -14.50 11.65 27.51
C ILE A 209 -15.48 12.82 27.40
N LEU A 210 -16.31 12.84 26.34
CA LEU A 210 -17.37 13.84 26.17
C LEU A 210 -18.39 13.75 27.31
N SER A 211 -18.81 12.54 27.71
CA SER A 211 -19.77 12.34 28.79
C SER A 211 -19.26 12.88 30.15
N LEU A 212 -17.98 12.68 30.46
CA LEU A 212 -17.35 13.18 31.69
C LEU A 212 -17.26 14.71 31.72
N LYS A 213 -17.00 15.37 30.57
CA LYS A 213 -16.96 16.84 30.50
C LYS A 213 -18.37 17.45 30.58
N VAL A 214 -19.39 16.80 30.01
CA VAL A 214 -20.80 17.20 30.14
C VAL A 214 -21.27 17.17 31.60
N LEU A 215 -20.88 16.13 32.36
CA LEU A 215 -21.14 16.05 33.81
C LEU A 215 -20.39 17.15 34.61
N GLY A 216 -19.20 17.55 34.17
CA GLY A 216 -18.48 18.70 34.71
C GLY A 216 -19.20 20.04 34.46
N PHE A 217 -19.72 20.25 33.26
CA PHE A 217 -20.51 21.44 32.91
C PHE A 217 -21.87 21.53 33.61
N ALA A 218 -22.44 20.38 33.99
CA ALA A 218 -23.67 20.35 34.79
C ALA A 218 -23.46 20.85 36.23
N ARG A 219 -22.20 20.96 36.71
CA ARG A 219 -21.85 21.45 38.05
C ARG A 219 -21.29 22.89 38.08
N SER A 220 -21.12 23.55 36.93
CA SER A 220 -20.51 24.90 36.81
C SER A 220 -21.54 26.02 36.65
N THR A 221 -21.29 27.19 37.26
CA THR A 221 -22.09 28.43 37.19
C THR A 221 -21.99 29.16 35.83
N GLU A 222 -23.02 29.91 35.42
CA GLU A 222 -23.19 30.47 34.05
C GLU A 222 -22.00 31.28 33.48
N HIS A 223 -21.28 32.03 34.32
CA HIS A 223 -20.21 32.93 33.85
C HIS A 223 -18.87 32.22 33.56
N ASP A 224 -18.54 31.18 34.32
CA ASP A 224 -17.29 30.40 34.13
C ASP A 224 -17.41 29.36 33.00
N ARG A 225 -18.65 29.04 32.61
CA ARG A 225 -18.96 27.98 31.62
C ARG A 225 -18.47 28.31 30.21
N HIS A 226 -18.42 29.59 29.83
CA HIS A 226 -17.93 30.01 28.52
C HIS A 226 -16.40 29.91 28.42
N LEU A 227 -15.68 30.34 29.47
CA LEU A 227 -14.21 30.26 29.50
C LEU A 227 -13.72 28.81 29.44
N GLU A 228 -14.37 27.91 30.19
CA GLU A 228 -14.02 26.49 30.15
C GLU A 228 -14.26 25.84 28.77
N SER A 229 -15.30 26.28 28.06
CA SER A 229 -15.61 25.78 26.72
C SER A 229 -14.57 26.24 25.68
N TRP A 230 -14.10 27.50 25.79
CA TRP A 230 -13.04 28.02 24.94
C TRP A 230 -11.67 27.37 25.20
N VAL A 231 -11.32 27.14 26.48
CA VAL A 231 -10.06 26.46 26.83
C VAL A 231 -10.06 25.02 26.35
N TYR A 232 -11.19 24.32 26.44
CA TYR A 232 -11.34 22.96 25.91
C TYR A 232 -11.19 22.93 24.38
N ALA A 233 -11.89 23.81 23.66
CA ALA A 233 -11.76 23.92 22.21
C ALA A 233 -10.31 24.25 21.78
N ALA A 234 -9.67 25.19 22.48
CA ALA A 234 -8.28 25.55 22.22
C ALA A 234 -7.32 24.37 22.46
N GLY A 235 -7.51 23.60 23.54
CA GLY A 235 -6.71 22.40 23.83
C GLY A 235 -6.83 21.31 22.77
N VAL A 236 -8.06 21.07 22.27
CA VAL A 236 -8.31 20.10 21.19
C VAL A 236 -7.63 20.56 19.89
N ILE A 237 -7.82 21.82 19.49
CA ILE A 237 -7.20 22.37 18.27
C ILE A 237 -5.67 22.31 18.38
N ALA A 238 -5.10 22.73 19.51
CA ALA A 238 -3.65 22.69 19.74
C ALA A 238 -3.09 21.26 19.65
N SER A 239 -3.81 20.27 20.19
CA SER A 239 -3.38 18.86 20.13
C SER A 239 -3.37 18.32 18.70
N PHE A 240 -4.41 18.60 17.91
CA PHE A 240 -4.46 18.18 16.51
C PHE A 240 -3.39 18.88 15.66
N VAL A 241 -3.16 20.18 15.87
CA VAL A 241 -2.10 20.93 15.19
C VAL A 241 -0.73 20.39 15.57
N LEU A 242 -0.49 20.06 16.84
CA LEU A 242 0.77 19.49 17.30
C LEU A 242 1.03 18.13 16.65
N VAL A 243 0.04 17.22 16.67
CA VAL A 243 0.17 15.90 16.04
C VAL A 243 0.38 16.03 14.53
N ALA A 244 -0.38 16.88 13.84
CA ALA A 244 -0.20 17.12 12.41
C ALA A 244 1.19 17.69 12.09
N ALA A 245 1.68 18.65 12.88
CA ALA A 245 3.00 19.23 12.71
C ALA A 245 4.11 18.17 12.89
N ILE A 246 4.00 17.30 13.90
CA ILE A 246 4.93 16.19 14.13
C ILE A 246 4.91 15.21 12.96
N LEU A 247 3.72 14.86 12.44
CA LEU A 247 3.62 13.95 11.30
C LEU A 247 4.21 14.57 10.02
N ILE A 248 3.98 15.85 9.77
CA ILE A 248 4.53 16.57 8.60
C ILE A 248 6.06 16.69 8.69
N THR A 249 6.62 16.95 9.88
CA THR A 249 8.09 17.01 10.04
C THR A 249 8.74 15.65 9.85
N LEU A 250 8.13 14.57 10.34
CA LEU A 250 8.59 13.20 10.15
C LEU A 250 8.44 12.73 8.69
N GLN A 251 7.39 13.15 7.97
CA GLN A 251 7.25 12.85 6.55
C GLN A 251 8.32 13.53 5.69
N ARG A 252 8.78 14.72 6.07
CA ARG A 252 9.88 15.42 5.37
C ARG A 252 11.23 14.74 5.53
N THR A 253 11.41 13.86 6.52
CA THR A 253 12.62 13.07 6.72
C THR A 253 12.73 11.83 5.81
N GLY A 254 11.87 11.70 4.80
CA GLY A 254 12.15 10.89 3.60
C GLY A 254 11.77 9.41 3.68
N SER A 255 11.16 8.95 4.77
CA SER A 255 10.45 7.67 4.76
C SER A 255 8.97 7.96 4.80
N ALA A 256 8.23 7.49 3.79
CA ALA A 256 6.78 7.32 3.89
C ALA A 256 6.54 6.27 4.99
N ILE A 257 6.59 6.71 6.25
CA ILE A 257 6.39 5.84 7.40
C ILE A 257 5.01 5.22 7.17
N GLY A 258 4.96 3.90 7.00
CA GLY A 258 3.76 3.12 6.70
C GLY A 258 2.78 3.11 7.87
N TRP A 259 2.31 4.28 8.30
CA TRP A 259 1.43 4.54 9.45
C TRP A 259 0.06 3.83 9.35
N GLY A 260 -0.23 3.13 8.23
CA GLY A 260 -1.41 2.29 8.06
C GLY A 260 -1.16 0.77 8.09
N PHE A 261 0.08 0.30 7.95
CA PHE A 261 0.37 -1.14 7.89
C PHE A 261 0.15 -1.84 9.24
N GLN A 262 0.27 -1.09 10.34
CA GLN A 262 -0.01 -1.56 11.68
C GLN A 262 -1.46 -2.06 11.84
N LEU A 263 -2.42 -1.44 11.12
CA LEU A 263 -3.84 -1.81 11.17
C LEU A 263 -4.15 -3.10 10.40
N GLN A 264 -3.24 -3.58 9.54
CA GLN A 264 -3.35 -4.90 8.91
C GLN A 264 -2.79 -6.01 9.81
N SER A 265 -2.04 -5.69 10.87
CA SER A 265 -1.50 -6.71 11.77
C SER A 265 -2.60 -7.25 12.72
N PRO A 266 -2.92 -8.56 12.67
CA PRO A 266 -4.03 -9.12 13.44
C PRO A 266 -3.89 -8.91 14.95
N GLY A 267 -2.65 -9.00 15.47
CA GLY A 267 -2.36 -8.81 16.89
C GLY A 267 -2.65 -7.40 17.39
N PHE A 268 -2.33 -6.37 16.61
CA PHE A 268 -2.59 -4.97 16.99
C PHE A 268 -4.09 -4.67 17.03
N VAL A 269 -4.84 -5.18 16.05
CA VAL A 269 -6.30 -5.03 16.00
C VAL A 269 -6.97 -5.73 17.18
N ILE A 270 -6.51 -6.94 17.54
CA ILE A 270 -7.00 -7.67 18.71
C ILE A 270 -6.74 -6.87 19.99
N ALA A 271 -5.53 -6.32 20.15
CA ALA A 271 -5.18 -5.51 21.32
C ALA A 271 -6.09 -4.26 21.44
N LEU A 272 -6.33 -3.55 20.34
CA LEU A 272 -7.23 -2.40 20.30
C LEU A 272 -8.68 -2.79 20.64
N ALA A 273 -9.15 -3.94 20.12
CA ALA A 273 -10.48 -4.45 20.42
C ALA A 273 -10.65 -4.76 21.91
N TYR A 274 -9.67 -5.40 22.54
CA TYR A 274 -9.68 -5.64 23.99
C TYR A 274 -9.68 -4.35 24.81
N LEU A 275 -8.92 -3.34 24.38
CA LEU A 275 -8.92 -2.04 25.02
C LEU A 275 -10.30 -1.37 24.97
N PHE A 276 -10.99 -1.41 23.83
CA PHE A 276 -12.36 -0.88 23.72
C PHE A 276 -13.36 -1.66 24.57
N VAL A 277 -13.23 -2.98 24.63
CA VAL A 277 -14.05 -3.82 25.51
C VAL A 277 -13.80 -3.44 26.97
N ALA A 278 -12.55 -3.31 27.41
CA ALA A 278 -12.19 -2.92 28.77
C ALA A 278 -12.75 -1.53 29.14
N MET A 279 -12.66 -0.57 28.23
CA MET A 279 -13.22 0.77 28.42
C MET A 279 -14.75 0.76 28.48
N GLY A 280 -15.41 -0.05 27.64
CA GLY A 280 -16.86 -0.27 27.68
C GLY A 280 -17.33 -0.89 29.00
N LEU A 281 -16.59 -1.88 29.54
CA LEU A 281 -16.88 -2.48 30.84
C LEU A 281 -16.69 -1.51 32.03
N SER A 282 -15.73 -0.59 31.92
CA SER A 282 -15.54 0.50 32.91
C SER A 282 -16.76 1.43 32.94
N LEU A 283 -17.32 1.75 31.78
CA LEU A 283 -18.49 2.65 31.66
C LEU A 283 -19.82 1.98 31.97
N SER A 284 -19.94 0.66 31.77
CA SER A 284 -21.13 -0.10 32.15
C SER A 284 -21.27 -0.25 33.68
N GLY A 285 -20.36 0.34 34.46
CA GLY A 285 -20.38 0.32 35.92
C GLY A 285 -20.08 -1.06 36.53
N LEU A 286 -19.65 -2.03 35.71
CA LEU A 286 -19.30 -3.39 36.16
C LEU A 286 -17.87 -3.47 36.72
N VAL A 287 -17.01 -2.51 36.37
CA VAL A 287 -15.62 -2.43 36.83
C VAL A 287 -15.31 -1.00 37.27
N GLN A 288 -15.25 -0.77 38.58
CA GLN A 288 -14.83 0.51 39.15
C GLN A 288 -13.29 0.56 39.16
N LEU A 289 -12.68 1.15 38.14
CA LEU A 289 -11.24 1.45 38.16
C LEU A 289 -11.06 2.82 38.82
N GLY A 290 -10.76 2.82 40.13
CA GLY A 290 -10.36 4.03 40.87
C GLY A 290 -11.41 4.64 41.81
N GLY A 291 -12.18 3.82 42.52
CA GLY A 291 -13.02 4.27 43.63
C GLY A 291 -12.34 4.07 44.99
N SER A 292 -11.39 4.93 45.34
CA SER A 292 -11.02 5.15 46.75
C SER A 292 -10.93 6.64 47.02
N VAL A 293 -12.09 7.31 46.99
CA VAL A 293 -12.65 8.20 48.02
C VAL A 293 -14.04 8.64 47.61
#